data_AF-A0A842XFF3-F1
#
_entry.id   AF-A0A842XFF3-F1
#
_cell.length_a   1.000
_cell.length_b   1.000
_cell.length_c   1.000
_cell.angle_alpha   90.00
_cell.angle_beta   90.00
_cell.angle_gamma   90.00
#
_symmetry.space_group_name_H-M   'P 1'
#
loop_
_entity.id
_entity.type
_entity.pdbx_description
1 polymer ?
#
loop_
_entity_poly.entity_id
_entity_poly.type
_entity_poly.pdbx_seq_one_letter_code
_entity_poly.pdbx_strand_id
1 'polypeptide(L)' 'MKGLKKEDTPILKGYQILHNYIRPHQGLKGKTPAEACGITVKGKNKWLTLIQNASMKEQRSS' A
#
# COMPACT_ATOMS: atom_id res chain seq x y z
N MET A 1 1.97 -16.41 4.35
CA MET A 1 0.79 -16.89 3.60
C MET A 1 0.94 -18.39 3.42
N LYS A 2 -0.07 -19.18 3.81
CA LYS A 2 0.03 -20.64 3.71
C LYS A 2 -0.12 -21.05 2.23
N GLY A 3 0.87 -21.73 1.65
CA GLY A 3 0.77 -22.35 0.32
C GLY A 3 1.39 -21.62 -0.88
N LEU A 4 2.16 -20.54 -0.70
CA LEU A 4 2.90 -19.93 -1.81
C LEU A 4 4.09 -20.82 -2.21
N LYS A 5 4.07 -21.30 -3.46
CA LYS A 5 5.13 -22.16 -4.04
C LYS A 5 6.27 -21.38 -4.70
N LYS A 6 6.06 -20.10 -5.01
CA LYS A 6 7.06 -19.18 -5.60
C LYS A 6 7.06 -17.88 -4.83
N GLU A 7 8.24 -17.43 -4.44
CA GLU A 7 8.41 -16.23 -3.63
C GLU A 7 8.38 -14.97 -4.50
N ASP A 8 8.92 -15.00 -5.73
CA ASP A 8 8.89 -13.85 -6.62
C ASP A 8 7.58 -13.79 -7.43
N THR A 9 6.50 -13.38 -6.77
CA THR A 9 5.19 -13.17 -7.41
C THR A 9 4.67 -11.76 -7.11
N PRO A 10 3.95 -11.12 -8.06
CA PRO A 10 3.31 -9.83 -7.83
C PRO A 10 2.35 -9.82 -6.62
N ILE A 11 1.84 -10.98 -6.22
CA ILE A 11 0.96 -11.15 -5.07
C ILE A 11 1.63 -10.69 -3.77
N LEU A 12 2.92 -10.99 -3.57
CA LEU A 12 3.63 -10.56 -2.37
C LEU A 12 3.76 -9.03 -2.30
N LYS A 13 4.10 -8.40 -3.42
CA LYS A 13 4.17 -6.93 -3.53
C LYS A 13 2.80 -6.29 -3.29
N GLY A 14 1.75 -6.85 -3.89
CA GLY A 14 0.36 -6.40 -3.66
C GLY A 14 -0.05 -6.51 -2.18
N TYR A 15 0.33 -7.59 -1.51
CA TYR A 15 0.05 -7.78 -0.09
C TYR A 15 0.79 -6.77 0.80
N GLN A 16 2.04 -6.45 0.49
CA GLN A 16 2.77 -5.40 1.21
C GLN A 16 2.09 -4.03 1.08
N ILE A 17 1.59 -3.69 -0.12
CA ILE A 17 0.84 -2.44 -0.33
C ILE A 17 -0.45 -2.44 0.49
N LEU A 18 -1.21 -3.54 0.45
CA LEU A 18 -2.45 -3.70 1.22
C LEU A 18 -2.18 -3.54 2.73
N HIS A 19 -1.14 -4.20 3.25
CA HIS A 19 -0.77 -4.14 4.65
C HIS A 19 -0.33 -2.74 5.07
N ASN A 20 0.50 -2.08 4.28
CA ASN A 20 1.11 -0.82 4.70
C ASN A 20 0.19 0.40 4.53
N TYR A 21 -0.64 0.44 3.50
CA TYR A 21 -1.34 1.68 3.10
C TYR A 21 -2.88 1.61 3.19
N ILE A 22 -3.46 0.42 3.34
CA ILE A 22 -4.92 0.25 3.19
C ILE A 22 -5.55 -0.37 4.43
N ARG A 23 -5.00 -1.49 4.92
CA ARG A 23 -5.59 -2.24 6.03
C ARG A 23 -5.26 -1.55 7.36
N PRO A 24 -6.26 -1.14 8.16
CA PRO A 24 -6.02 -0.59 9.49
C PRO A 24 -5.59 -1.68 10.49
N HIS A 25 -4.79 -1.30 11.48
CA HIS A 25 -4.28 -2.21 12.51
C HIS A 25 -4.74 -1.75 13.88
N GLN A 26 -5.34 -2.66 14.64
CA GLN A 26 -5.82 -2.35 15.99
C GLN A 26 -4.67 -1.94 16.93
N GLY A 27 -3.50 -2.59 16.80
CA GLY A 27 -2.29 -2.21 17.54
C GLY A 27 -1.76 -0.80 17.22
N LEU A 28 -2.22 -0.20 16.11
CA LEU A 28 -1.89 1.17 15.72
C LEU A 28 -3.09 2.12 15.91
N LYS A 29 -3.99 1.82 16.86
CA LYS A 29 -5.21 2.61 17.12
C LYS A 29 -6.09 2.78 15.87
N GLY A 30 -6.17 1.73 15.04
CA GLY A 30 -6.93 1.75 13.78
C GLY A 30 -6.23 2.44 12.61
N LYS A 31 -4.97 2.88 12.77
CA LYS A 31 -4.16 3.42 11.68
C LYS A 31 -3.52 2.31 10.86
N THR A 32 -3.20 2.61 9.62
CA THR A 32 -2.27 1.83 8.80
C THR A 32 -0.81 2.11 9.24
N PRO A 33 0.15 1.21 8.95
CA PRO A 33 1.56 1.46 9.19
C PRO A 33 2.06 2.76 8.54
N ALA A 34 1.61 3.06 7.31
CA ALA A 34 1.93 4.31 6.63
C ALA A 34 1.39 5.53 7.40
N GLU A 35 0.13 5.50 7.85
CA GLU A 35 -0.48 6.59 8.62
C GLU A 35 0.19 6.78 10.00
N ALA A 36 0.65 5.71 10.62
CA ALA A 36 1.43 5.79 11.87
C ALA A 36 2.76 6.53 11.66
N CYS A 37 3.37 6.39 10.48
CA CYS A 37 4.58 7.12 10.06
C CYS A 37 4.28 8.51 9.46
N GLY A 38 3.03 8.98 9.50
CA GLY A 38 2.64 10.30 8.95
C GLY A 38 2.41 10.32 7.42
N ILE A 39 2.43 9.16 6.75
CA ILE A 39 2.13 9.05 5.32
C ILE A 39 0.65 8.74 5.15
N THR A 40 -0.11 9.70 4.64
CA THR A 40 -1.56 9.57 4.48
C THR A 40 -1.95 9.50 3.01
N VAL A 41 -2.70 8.45 2.65
CA VAL A 41 -3.33 8.34 1.32
C VAL A 41 -4.68 9.05 1.36
N LYS A 42 -4.75 10.24 0.75
CA LYS A 42 -5.95 11.07 0.71
C LYS A 42 -6.80 10.70 -0.51
N GLY A 43 -7.90 9.99 -0.29
CA GLY A 43 -8.85 9.63 -1.35
C GLY A 43 -9.87 8.61 -0.87
N LYS A 44 -11.09 8.67 -1.43
CA LYS A 44 -12.16 7.71 -1.11
C LYS A 44 -11.78 6.28 -1.54
N ASN A 45 -11.07 6.15 -2.67
CA ASN A 45 -10.54 4.89 -3.16
C ASN A 45 -9.01 4.89 -3.02
N LYS A 46 -8.51 4.33 -1.91
CA LYS A 46 -7.07 4.27 -1.60
C LYS A 46 -6.26 3.57 -2.69
N TRP A 47 -6.79 2.52 -3.33
CA TRP A 47 -6.10 1.81 -4.42
C TRP A 47 -5.90 2.71 -5.64
N LEU A 48 -6.97 3.35 -6.10
CA LEU A 48 -6.89 4.26 -7.25
C LEU A 48 -5.92 5.41 -6.97
N THR A 49 -6.00 6.01 -5.79
CA THR A 49 -5.10 7.09 -5.38
C THR A 49 -3.63 6.64 -5.36
N LEU A 50 -3.33 5.45 -4.85
CA LEU A 50 -1.95 4.91 -4.85
C LEU A 50 -1.42 4.71 -6.27
N ILE A 51 -2.23 4.16 -7.17
CA ILE A 51 -1.86 3.95 -8.58
C ILE A 51 -1.59 5.30 -9.25
N GLN A 52 -2.51 6.26 -9.11
CA GLN A 52 -2.36 7.60 -9.69
C GLN A 52 -1.09 8.30 -9.18
N ASN A 53 -0.83 8.26 -7.88
CA ASN A 53 0.37 8.87 -7.30
C ASN A 53 1.66 8.23 -7.82
N ALA A 54 1.68 6.90 -8.01
CA ALA A 54 2.83 6.21 -8.58
C ALA A 54 3.06 6.60 -10.04
N SER A 55 2.00 6.61 -10.87
CA SER A 55 2.09 7.00 -12.28
C SER A 55 2.51 8.46 -12.46
N MET A 56 2.03 9.38 -11.61
CA MET A 56 2.42 10.80 -11.67
C MET A 56 3.90 11.03 -11.31
N LYS A 57 4.48 10.21 -10.44
CA LYS A 57 5.90 10.31 -10.06
C LYS A 57 6.82 9.93 -11.22
N GLU A 58 6.45 8.92 -11.99
CA GLU A 58 7.20 8.47 -13.17
C GLU A 58 7.26 9.54 -14.26
N GLN A 59 6.15 10.25 -14.49
CA GLN A 59 6.05 11.35 -15.45
C GLN A 59 6.86 12.60 -15.05
N ARG A 60 7.14 12.80 -13.75
CA ARG A 60 7.94 13.93 -13.25
C ARG A 60 9.44 13.69 -13.22
N SER A 61 9.85 12.43 -13.36
CA SER A 61 11.25 12.01 -13.27
C SER A 61 11.86 11.71 -14.65
N SER A 62 11.08 11.93 -15.72
CA SER A 62 11.45 11.82 -17.14
C SER A 62 11.45 13.21 -17.75
#